data_AF-A0A066YKE6-F1
#
_entry.id   AF-A0A066YKE6-F1
#
_cell.length_a   1.000
_cell.length_b   1.000
_cell.length_c   1.000
_cell.angle_alpha   90.00
_cell.angle_beta   90.00
_cell.angle_gamma   90.00
#
_symmetry.space_group_name_H-M   'P 1'
#
loop_
_entity.id
_entity.type
_entity.pdbx_description
1 polymer ?
#
loop_
_entity_poly.entity_id
_entity_poly.type
_entity_poly.pdbx_seq_one_letter_code
_entity_poly.pdbx_strand_id
1 'polypeptide(L)'
;MTRDALAAAVRTALERCCDGSSTDLLGSLAAGTADRFSDIDLRWVVPDAAFPSCLAAGTAALAAVRPVEQVRSDPDFLHSDRRRLLFVRFSGVPLFWRLDLDVRAASVADDPGYDAENPDARADDTEWSRPASALANAVAAVKALARRRPATAHGLIARAFARLGLPHRTTGDPYADLRRLTAAATRQDPTLAALAARITALADHHR
;
A
#
# COMPACT_ATOMS: atom_id res chain seq x y z
N MET A 1 -6.52 -5.80 -18.58
CA MET A 1 -6.53 -4.38 -18.14
C MET A 1 -5.09 -3.98 -17.80
N THR A 2 -4.63 -2.82 -18.28
CA THR A 2 -3.31 -2.26 -17.95
C THR A 2 -3.37 -1.50 -16.61
N ARG A 3 -2.21 -1.14 -16.05
CA ARG A 3 -2.15 -0.32 -14.82
C ARG A 3 -2.82 1.04 -15.04
N ASP A 4 -2.51 1.69 -16.15
CA ASP A 4 -3.01 3.04 -16.43
C ASP A 4 -4.52 3.02 -16.66
N ALA A 5 -5.04 1.97 -17.30
CA ALA A 5 -6.48 1.76 -17.42
C ALA A 5 -7.16 1.49 -16.06
N LEU A 6 -6.51 0.74 -15.17
CA LEU A 6 -7.00 0.54 -13.80
C LEU A 6 -7.02 1.86 -13.02
N ALA A 7 -5.94 2.65 -13.10
CA ALA A 7 -5.84 3.94 -12.43
C ALA A 7 -6.92 4.91 -12.94
N ALA A 8 -7.14 4.99 -14.26
CA ALA A 8 -8.20 5.81 -14.84
C ALA A 8 -9.59 5.37 -14.37
N ALA A 9 -9.87 4.07 -14.36
CA ALA A 9 -11.16 3.54 -13.91
C ALA A 9 -11.40 3.81 -12.42
N VAL A 10 -10.37 3.65 -11.57
CA VAL A 10 -10.43 3.99 -10.14
C VAL A 10 -10.76 5.48 -9.95
N ARG A 11 -10.05 6.37 -10.63
CA ARG A 11 -10.29 7.82 -10.56
C ARG A 11 -11.73 8.18 -10.89
N THR A 12 -12.23 7.69 -12.04
CA THR A 12 -13.62 7.89 -12.44
C THR A 12 -14.63 7.35 -11.43
N ALA A 13 -14.37 6.19 -10.82
CA ALA A 13 -15.28 5.63 -9.82
C ALA A 13 -15.30 6.44 -8.52
N LEU A 14 -14.14 6.93 -8.06
CA LEU A 14 -14.03 7.76 -6.86
C LEU A 14 -14.73 9.12 -7.06
N GLU A 15 -14.49 9.79 -8.18
CA GLU A 15 -15.12 11.08 -8.49
C GLU A 15 -16.65 10.97 -8.64
N ARG A 16 -17.14 9.85 -9.21
CA ARG A 16 -18.60 9.58 -9.27
C ARG A 16 -19.21 9.21 -7.92
N CYS A 17 -18.40 8.75 -6.98
CA CYS A 17 -18.86 8.36 -5.65
C CYS A 17 -19.12 9.58 -4.74
N CYS A 18 -18.51 10.73 -5.04
CA CYS A 18 -18.64 11.94 -4.25
C CYS A 18 -18.66 13.18 -5.15
N ASP A 19 -19.83 13.82 -5.23
CA ASP A 19 -19.98 15.10 -5.92
C ASP A 19 -19.07 16.17 -5.30
N GLY A 20 -18.39 16.92 -6.16
CA GLY A 20 -17.42 17.94 -5.73
C GLY A 20 -16.07 17.38 -5.26
N SER A 21 -15.85 16.07 -5.37
CA SER A 21 -14.52 15.48 -5.19
C SER A 21 -13.69 15.51 -6.49
N SER A 22 -12.37 15.36 -6.35
CA SER A 22 -11.44 15.31 -7.48
C SER A 22 -10.28 14.35 -7.20
N THR A 23 -9.71 13.78 -8.27
CA THR A 23 -8.56 12.87 -8.16
C THR A 23 -7.37 13.29 -9.00
N ASP A 24 -6.19 13.21 -8.39
CA ASP A 24 -4.91 13.45 -9.05
C ASP A 24 -4.08 12.17 -9.08
N LEU A 25 -3.41 11.94 -10.22
CA LEU A 25 -2.31 10.99 -10.26
C LEU A 25 -1.11 11.59 -9.54
N LEU A 26 -0.40 10.76 -8.78
CA LEU A 26 0.86 11.11 -8.15
C LEU A 26 1.98 10.19 -8.66
N GLY A 27 3.19 10.46 -8.15
CA GLY A 27 4.33 9.58 -8.30
C GLY A 27 4.71 9.31 -9.76
N SER A 28 5.16 8.08 -10.02
CA SER A 28 5.75 7.73 -11.32
C SER A 28 4.74 7.73 -12.47
N LEU A 29 3.43 7.50 -12.21
CA LEU A 29 2.40 7.59 -13.24
C LEU A 29 2.19 9.03 -13.69
N ALA A 30 2.06 9.96 -12.73
CA ALA A 30 1.90 11.38 -13.05
C ALA A 30 3.13 11.94 -13.79
N ALA A 31 4.32 11.52 -13.37
CA ALA A 31 5.58 11.94 -14.00
C ALA A 31 5.86 11.25 -15.36
N GLY A 32 5.05 10.29 -15.79
CA GLY A 32 5.30 9.53 -17.03
C GLY A 32 6.56 8.63 -16.97
N THR A 33 7.05 8.30 -15.78
CA THR A 33 8.27 7.51 -15.54
C THR A 33 7.99 6.10 -15.01
N ALA A 34 6.71 5.70 -14.97
CA ALA A 34 6.29 4.44 -14.39
C ALA A 34 6.77 3.23 -15.22
N ASP A 35 7.46 2.29 -14.57
CA ASP A 35 7.88 1.01 -15.16
C ASP A 35 6.93 -0.12 -14.75
N ARG A 36 7.18 -1.37 -15.19
CA ARG A 36 6.32 -2.52 -14.84
C ARG A 36 6.16 -2.80 -13.34
N PHE A 37 7.03 -2.25 -12.49
CA PHE A 37 7.04 -2.41 -11.04
C PHE A 37 6.42 -1.24 -10.28
N SER A 38 6.00 -0.18 -10.97
CA SER A 38 5.35 0.95 -10.30
C SER A 38 3.93 0.58 -9.83
N ASP A 39 3.68 1.00 -8.59
CA ASP A 39 2.40 1.14 -7.90
C ASP A 39 1.53 2.21 -8.57
N ILE A 40 0.32 2.38 -8.05
CA ILE A 40 -0.62 3.43 -8.43
C ILE A 40 -0.75 4.39 -7.26
N ASP A 41 -0.22 5.60 -7.40
CA ASP A 41 -0.35 6.64 -6.38
C ASP A 41 -1.47 7.61 -6.80
N LEU A 42 -2.49 7.79 -5.98
CA LEU A 42 -3.59 8.72 -6.19
C LEU A 42 -3.81 9.62 -4.99
N ARG A 43 -4.14 10.88 -5.24
CA ARG A 43 -4.81 11.75 -4.27
C ARG A 43 -6.29 11.80 -4.60
N TRP A 44 -7.15 11.69 -3.58
CA TRP A 44 -8.58 11.94 -3.72
C TRP A 44 -8.99 13.03 -2.73
N VAL A 45 -9.29 14.22 -3.26
CA VAL A 45 -9.74 15.36 -2.46
C VAL A 45 -11.26 15.34 -2.41
N VAL A 46 -11.82 15.35 -1.21
CA VAL A 46 -13.26 15.31 -0.95
C VAL A 46 -13.70 16.53 -0.15
N PRO A 47 -14.97 16.98 -0.26
CA PRO A 47 -15.50 18.03 0.61
C PRO A 47 -15.36 17.65 2.09
N ASP A 48 -15.00 18.61 2.95
CA ASP A 48 -14.78 18.39 4.38
C ASP A 48 -15.93 17.65 5.08
N ALA A 49 -17.17 18.11 4.85
CA ALA A 49 -18.36 17.51 5.46
C ALA A 49 -18.65 16.08 4.97
N ALA A 50 -18.09 15.70 3.81
CA ALA A 50 -18.27 14.39 3.22
C ALA A 50 -17.13 13.41 3.56
N PHE A 51 -16.08 13.84 4.26
CA PHE A 51 -14.89 13.01 4.48
C PHE A 51 -15.21 11.63 5.11
N PRO A 52 -15.98 11.52 6.21
CA PRO A 52 -16.30 10.22 6.80
C PRO A 52 -17.13 9.32 5.88
N SER A 53 -18.13 9.87 5.18
CA SER A 53 -18.98 9.10 4.28
C SER A 53 -18.23 8.67 3.02
N CYS A 54 -17.30 9.47 2.52
CA CYS A 54 -16.43 9.12 1.41
C CYS A 54 -15.49 7.96 1.74
N LEU A 55 -14.95 7.91 2.97
CA LEU A 55 -14.12 6.77 3.38
C LEU A 55 -14.93 5.47 3.43
N ALA A 56 -16.18 5.53 3.94
CA ALA A 56 -17.07 4.37 3.99
C ALA A 56 -17.47 3.89 2.58
N ALA A 57 -17.82 4.82 1.68
CA ALA A 57 -18.27 4.51 0.33
C ALA A 57 -17.12 4.19 -0.64
N GLY A 58 -15.94 4.76 -0.42
CA GLY A 58 -14.78 4.65 -1.30
C GLY A 58 -14.36 3.22 -1.55
N THR A 59 -14.36 2.36 -0.52
CA THR A 59 -14.04 0.93 -0.69
C THR A 59 -15.03 0.22 -1.63
N ALA A 60 -16.32 0.55 -1.54
CA ALA A 60 -17.33 0.01 -2.46
C ALA A 60 -17.15 0.53 -3.89
N ALA A 61 -16.81 1.81 -4.06
CA ALA A 61 -16.49 2.39 -5.37
C ALA A 61 -15.27 1.70 -6.01
N LEU A 62 -14.22 1.41 -5.23
CA LEU A 62 -13.07 0.64 -5.70
C LEU A 62 -13.46 -0.79 -6.08
N ALA A 63 -14.31 -1.45 -5.29
CA ALA A 63 -14.80 -2.80 -5.56
C ALA A 63 -15.64 -2.90 -6.85
N ALA A 64 -16.34 -1.82 -7.23
CA ALA A 64 -17.08 -1.73 -8.48
C ALA A 64 -16.18 -1.68 -9.72
N VAL A 65 -14.95 -1.17 -9.58
CA VAL A 65 -13.94 -1.20 -10.67
C VAL A 65 -13.31 -2.56 -10.78
N ARG A 66 -12.90 -3.12 -9.63
CA ARG A 66 -12.29 -4.45 -9.55
C ARG A 66 -12.44 -5.00 -8.13
N PRO A 67 -12.64 -6.32 -7.94
CA PRO A 67 -12.75 -6.88 -6.59
C PRO A 67 -11.55 -6.51 -5.72
N VAL A 68 -11.84 -5.96 -4.54
CA VAL A 68 -10.83 -5.58 -3.55
C VAL A 68 -10.48 -6.81 -2.73
N GLU A 69 -9.20 -7.16 -2.70
CA GLU A 69 -8.66 -8.27 -1.92
C GLU A 69 -8.29 -7.81 -0.50
N GLN A 70 -7.76 -6.60 -0.38
CA GLN A 70 -7.38 -6.02 0.91
C GLN A 70 -7.39 -4.50 0.84
N VAL A 71 -7.90 -3.87 1.89
CA VAL A 71 -7.67 -2.46 2.23
C VAL A 71 -6.93 -2.40 3.55
N ARG A 72 -5.95 -1.49 3.65
CA ARG A 72 -5.28 -1.15 4.90
C ARG A 72 -5.12 0.35 4.99
N SER A 73 -5.23 0.92 6.17
CA SER A 73 -4.94 2.33 6.41
C SER A 73 -3.51 2.48 6.91
N ASP A 74 -2.80 3.50 6.48
CA ASP A 74 -1.51 3.86 7.06
C ASP A 74 -1.66 4.18 8.56
N PRO A 75 -0.82 3.60 9.43
CA PRO A 75 -0.92 3.82 10.87
C PRO A 75 -0.67 5.28 11.25
N ASP A 76 0.05 6.06 10.45
CA ASP A 76 0.30 7.46 10.76
C ASP A 76 -0.96 8.32 10.57
N PHE A 77 -1.95 7.86 9.81
CA PHE A 77 -3.19 8.61 9.54
C PHE A 77 -4.46 7.81 9.88
N LEU A 78 -4.36 6.79 10.75
CA LEU A 78 -5.48 5.88 11.06
C LEU A 78 -6.64 6.56 11.80
N HIS A 79 -6.40 7.64 12.53
CA HIS A 79 -7.45 8.33 13.28
C HIS A 79 -7.61 9.78 12.87
N SER A 80 -6.86 10.21 11.86
CA SER A 80 -7.02 11.52 11.26
C SER A 80 -8.45 11.74 10.78
N ASP A 81 -8.99 12.92 11.11
CA ASP A 81 -10.34 13.37 10.81
C ASP A 81 -10.47 13.99 9.41
N ARG A 82 -9.34 14.27 8.75
CA ARG A 82 -9.29 14.93 7.42
C ARG A 82 -8.31 14.29 6.44
N ARG A 83 -7.52 13.31 6.84
CA ARG A 83 -6.59 12.60 5.95
C ARG A 83 -6.66 11.09 6.15
N ARG A 84 -6.55 10.34 5.07
CA ARG A 84 -6.41 8.89 5.14
C ARG A 84 -5.55 8.39 4.01
N LEU A 85 -4.45 7.71 4.33
CA LEU A 85 -3.69 6.97 3.32
C LEU A 85 -4.14 5.51 3.33
N LEU A 86 -4.72 5.05 2.22
CA LEU A 86 -5.21 3.69 2.05
C LEU A 86 -4.29 2.91 1.11
N PHE A 87 -3.88 1.72 1.52
CA PHE A 87 -3.19 0.74 0.70
C PHE A 87 -4.15 -0.33 0.24
N VAL A 88 -4.45 -0.36 -1.06
CA VAL A 88 -5.45 -1.25 -1.65
C VAL A 88 -4.78 -2.25 -2.58
N ARG A 89 -5.15 -3.52 -2.40
CA ARG A 89 -4.85 -4.59 -3.37
C ARG A 89 -6.13 -5.11 -3.98
N PHE A 90 -6.11 -5.27 -5.29
CA PHE A 90 -7.21 -5.83 -6.07
C PHE A 90 -6.92 -7.29 -6.43
N SER A 91 -7.97 -8.10 -6.49
CA SER A 91 -7.87 -9.50 -6.90
C SER A 91 -7.44 -9.62 -8.36
N GLY A 92 -6.46 -10.49 -8.61
CA GLY A 92 -5.91 -10.73 -9.95
C GLY A 92 -5.11 -9.56 -10.54
N VAL A 93 -4.70 -8.59 -9.71
CA VAL A 93 -3.76 -7.52 -10.08
C VAL A 93 -2.34 -7.91 -9.62
N PRO A 94 -1.30 -7.62 -10.42
CA PRO A 94 0.10 -7.83 -10.01
C PRO A 94 0.39 -7.18 -8.65
N LEU A 95 1.16 -7.87 -7.80
CA LEU A 95 1.47 -7.39 -6.44
C LEU A 95 2.18 -6.02 -6.41
N PHE A 96 2.88 -5.66 -7.50
CA PHE A 96 3.53 -4.36 -7.63
C PHE A 96 2.54 -3.21 -7.86
N TRP A 97 1.36 -3.48 -8.41
CA TRP A 97 0.35 -2.46 -8.73
C TRP A 97 -0.62 -2.27 -7.56
N ARG A 98 -0.07 -2.14 -6.36
CA ARG A 98 -0.83 -1.68 -5.19
C ARG A 98 -1.31 -0.25 -5.46
N LEU A 99 -2.52 0.07 -5.05
CA LEU A 99 -3.03 1.43 -5.03
C LEU A 99 -2.71 2.07 -3.67
N ASP A 100 -2.03 3.20 -3.70
CA ASP A 100 -1.77 4.08 -2.57
C ASP A 100 -2.67 5.30 -2.76
N LEU A 101 -3.76 5.35 -1.98
CA LEU A 101 -4.82 6.35 -2.10
C LEU A 101 -4.76 7.31 -0.90
N ASP A 102 -4.23 8.52 -1.13
CA ASP A 102 -4.21 9.63 -0.16
C ASP A 102 -5.53 10.41 -0.25
N VAL A 103 -6.49 10.06 0.61
CA VAL A 103 -7.77 10.75 0.74
C VAL A 103 -7.59 11.97 1.63
N ARG A 104 -8.02 13.14 1.17
CA ARG A 104 -7.90 14.41 1.90
C ARG A 104 -9.21 15.18 1.89
N ALA A 105 -9.56 15.79 3.01
CA ALA A 105 -10.57 16.85 3.02
C ALA A 105 -10.04 18.08 2.25
N ALA A 106 -10.93 18.83 1.62
CA ALA A 106 -10.59 19.99 0.79
C ALA A 106 -9.77 21.04 1.57
N SER A 107 -10.10 21.29 2.84
CA SER A 107 -9.37 22.24 3.69
C SER A 107 -7.89 21.92 3.93
N VAL A 108 -7.47 20.66 3.74
CA VAL A 108 -6.09 20.19 3.99
C VAL A 108 -5.45 19.58 2.75
N ALA A 109 -6.09 19.74 1.58
CA ALA A 109 -5.65 19.11 0.33
C ALA A 109 -4.18 19.46 0.00
N ASP A 110 -3.82 20.73 0.19
CA ASP A 110 -2.51 21.30 -0.13
C ASP A 110 -1.54 21.35 1.06
N ASP A 111 -1.92 20.79 2.21
CA ASP A 111 -1.04 20.69 3.38
C ASP A 111 -0.40 19.29 3.48
N PRO A 112 0.83 19.07 2.97
CA PRO A 112 1.49 17.78 3.08
C PRO A 112 1.84 17.40 4.53
N GLY A 113 1.98 18.41 5.41
CA GLY A 113 2.33 18.28 6.82
C GLY A 113 1.13 18.11 7.75
N TYR A 114 -0.10 18.10 7.23
CA TYR A 114 -1.28 17.85 8.04
C TYR A 114 -1.13 16.53 8.81
N ASP A 115 -1.35 16.62 10.12
CA ASP A 115 -1.13 15.57 11.12
C ASP A 115 0.30 15.07 11.30
N ALA A 116 1.35 15.70 10.75
CA ALA A 116 2.73 15.23 10.91
C ALA A 116 3.18 15.10 12.38
N GLU A 117 2.65 15.92 13.27
CA GLU A 117 2.93 15.91 14.71
C GLU A 117 1.72 15.57 15.57
N ASN A 118 0.61 15.14 14.96
CA ASN A 118 -0.63 14.82 15.67
C ASN A 118 -0.62 13.38 16.20
N PRO A 119 -0.48 13.14 17.53
CA PRO A 119 -0.55 11.79 18.08
C PRO A 119 -1.94 11.17 17.98
N ASP A 120 -3.00 11.98 17.99
CA ASP A 120 -4.39 11.50 17.93
C ASP A 120 -4.75 10.96 16.54
N ALA A 121 -3.96 11.28 15.51
CA ALA A 121 -4.11 10.71 14.17
C ALA A 121 -3.49 9.30 14.04
N ARG A 122 -2.69 8.85 15.01
CA ARG A 122 -1.89 7.62 14.94
C ARG A 122 -2.64 6.40 15.41
N ALA A 123 -2.43 5.28 14.73
CA ALA A 123 -2.84 3.97 15.20
C ALA A 123 -2.11 3.61 16.51
N ASP A 124 -2.80 2.89 17.38
CA ASP A 124 -2.14 2.17 18.45
C ASP A 124 -1.43 0.90 17.95
N ASP A 125 -0.64 0.27 18.83
CA ASP A 125 0.15 -0.92 18.52
C ASP A 125 -0.69 -2.16 18.17
N THR A 126 -1.98 -2.18 18.52
CA THR A 126 -2.92 -3.28 18.30
C THR A 126 -3.73 -3.14 17.01
N GLU A 127 -3.89 -1.91 16.52
CA GLU A 127 -4.65 -1.59 15.32
C GLU A 127 -3.89 -1.83 14.01
N TRP A 128 -2.55 -1.91 14.08
CA TRP A 128 -1.71 -2.11 12.91
C TRP A 128 -1.11 -3.52 12.83
N SER A 129 -1.47 -4.26 11.77
CA SER A 129 -0.86 -5.57 11.51
C SER A 129 0.62 -5.44 11.12
N ARG A 130 1.49 -5.67 12.10
CA ARG A 130 2.95 -5.78 11.92
C ARG A 130 3.32 -6.86 10.90
N PRO A 131 2.75 -8.09 10.92
CA PRO A 131 3.01 -9.10 9.91
C PRO A 131 2.64 -8.65 8.49
N ALA A 132 1.48 -8.05 8.31
CA ALA A 132 1.09 -7.54 6.99
C ALA A 132 2.02 -6.42 6.54
N SER A 133 2.51 -5.56 7.45
CA SER A 133 3.42 -4.47 7.08
C SER A 133 4.83 -4.97 6.76
N ALA A 134 5.26 -6.08 7.35
CA ALA A 134 6.48 -6.80 6.93
C ALA A 134 6.34 -7.38 5.51
N LEU A 135 5.19 -7.96 5.17
CA LEU A 135 4.93 -8.46 3.81
C LEU A 135 4.89 -7.34 2.75
N ALA A 136 4.42 -6.13 3.09
CA ALA A 136 4.52 -4.98 2.19
C ALA A 136 5.98 -4.62 1.87
N ASN A 137 6.87 -4.63 2.89
CA ASN A 137 8.31 -4.47 2.67
C ASN A 137 8.91 -5.60 1.83
N ALA A 138 8.42 -6.84 1.97
CA ALA A 138 8.86 -7.95 1.14
C ALA A 138 8.57 -7.71 -0.36
N VAL A 139 7.36 -7.24 -0.70
CA VAL A 139 7.02 -6.86 -2.08
C VAL A 139 7.94 -5.75 -2.59
N ALA A 140 8.18 -4.71 -1.78
CA ALA A 140 9.08 -3.63 -2.12
C ALA A 140 10.53 -4.11 -2.31
N ALA A 141 10.98 -5.09 -1.51
CA ALA A 141 12.31 -5.68 -1.65
C ALA A 141 12.44 -6.46 -2.96
N VAL A 142 11.43 -7.24 -3.35
CA VAL A 142 11.41 -7.90 -4.67
C VAL A 142 11.44 -6.87 -5.80
N LYS A 143 10.68 -5.77 -5.70
CA LYS A 143 10.73 -4.63 -6.63
C LYS A 143 12.14 -4.03 -6.72
N ALA A 144 12.83 -3.87 -5.59
CA ALA A 144 14.21 -3.37 -5.56
C ALA A 144 15.20 -4.34 -6.21
N LEU A 145 15.11 -5.65 -5.93
CA LEU A 145 15.93 -6.69 -6.57
C LEU A 145 15.72 -6.71 -8.09
N ALA A 146 14.46 -6.67 -8.53
CA ALA A 146 14.12 -6.68 -9.95
C ALA A 146 14.60 -5.41 -10.68
N ARG A 147 14.82 -4.30 -9.96
CA ARG A 147 15.45 -3.06 -10.43
C ARG A 147 16.96 -3.01 -10.23
N ARG A 148 17.60 -4.13 -9.84
CA ARG A 148 19.04 -4.24 -9.57
C ARG A 148 19.53 -3.28 -8.47
N ARG A 149 18.75 -3.12 -7.40
CA ARG A 149 19.06 -2.29 -6.23
C ARG A 149 19.22 -3.14 -4.97
N PRO A 150 20.28 -3.97 -4.86
CA PRO A 150 20.43 -4.94 -3.78
C PRO A 150 20.57 -4.31 -2.39
N ALA A 151 21.25 -3.16 -2.27
CA ALA A 151 21.35 -2.45 -0.99
C ALA A 151 19.98 -1.98 -0.48
N THR A 152 19.13 -1.47 -1.37
CA THR A 152 17.75 -1.09 -1.05
C THR A 152 16.93 -2.30 -0.62
N ALA A 153 17.05 -3.42 -1.35
CA ALA A 153 16.37 -4.66 -1.00
C ALA A 153 16.78 -5.17 0.39
N HIS A 154 18.08 -5.17 0.70
CA HIS A 154 18.59 -5.57 2.01
C HIS A 154 18.00 -4.71 3.13
N GLY A 155 17.98 -3.38 2.96
CA GLY A 155 17.39 -2.48 3.95
C GLY A 155 15.87 -2.65 4.12
N LEU A 156 15.15 -3.08 3.07
CA LEU A 156 13.73 -3.41 3.15
C LEU A 156 13.47 -4.73 3.89
N ILE A 157 14.27 -5.76 3.61
CA ILE A 157 14.20 -7.06 4.29
C ILE A 157 14.52 -6.89 5.79
N ALA A 158 15.57 -6.14 6.12
CA ALA A 158 15.95 -5.86 7.50
C ALA A 158 14.80 -5.17 8.28
N ARG A 159 14.20 -4.13 7.70
CA ARG A 159 13.03 -3.45 8.28
C ARG A 159 11.82 -4.37 8.43
N ALA A 160 11.62 -5.31 7.50
CA ALA A 160 10.55 -6.29 7.59
C ALA A 160 10.74 -7.26 8.76
N PHE A 161 11.95 -7.79 8.97
CA PHE A 161 12.25 -8.61 10.15
C PHE A 161 12.09 -7.83 11.46
N ALA A 162 12.55 -6.57 11.51
CA ALA A 162 12.37 -5.71 12.67
C ALA A 162 10.88 -5.50 13.02
N ARG A 163 10.01 -5.32 12.01
CA ARG A 163 8.55 -5.23 12.20
C ARG A 163 7.95 -6.49 12.84
N LEU A 164 8.51 -7.66 12.55
CA LEU A 164 8.10 -8.93 13.17
C LEU A 164 8.70 -9.12 14.57
N GLY A 165 9.55 -8.22 15.06
CA GLY A 165 10.31 -8.42 16.31
C GLY A 165 11.36 -9.53 16.19
N LEU A 166 11.86 -9.80 14.98
CA LEU A 166 12.78 -10.90 14.70
C LEU A 166 14.16 -10.38 14.26
N PRO A 167 15.25 -11.08 14.60
CA PRO A 167 16.58 -10.70 14.14
C PRO A 167 16.75 -11.00 12.64
N HIS A 168 17.29 -10.03 11.89
CA HIS A 168 17.68 -10.24 10.49
C HIS A 168 19.07 -10.87 10.41
N ARG A 169 19.12 -12.21 10.48
CA ARG A 169 20.34 -12.98 10.17
C ARG A 169 20.44 -13.18 8.66
N THR A 170 21.23 -12.35 7.98
CA THR A 170 21.43 -12.42 6.52
C THR A 170 22.01 -13.79 6.13
N THR A 171 21.49 -14.37 5.06
CA THR A 171 22.04 -15.62 4.48
C THR A 171 23.01 -15.37 3.34
N GLY A 172 23.11 -14.13 2.86
CA GLY A 172 23.82 -13.78 1.62
C GLY A 172 22.99 -14.00 0.35
N ASP A 173 21.86 -14.72 0.45
CA ASP A 173 20.86 -14.85 -0.62
C ASP A 173 19.58 -14.10 -0.24
N PRO A 174 19.30 -12.92 -0.84
CA PRO A 174 18.14 -12.12 -0.49
C PRO A 174 16.80 -12.86 -0.77
N TYR A 175 16.77 -13.81 -1.72
CA TYR A 175 15.56 -14.60 -2.00
C TYR A 175 15.31 -15.64 -0.91
N ALA A 176 16.37 -16.23 -0.34
CA ALA A 176 16.26 -17.10 0.82
C ALA A 176 15.79 -16.33 2.07
N ASP A 177 16.28 -15.10 2.26
CA ASP A 177 15.85 -14.23 3.35
C ASP A 177 14.37 -13.81 3.19
N LEU A 178 13.91 -13.54 1.96
CA LEU A 178 12.50 -13.29 1.66
C LEU A 178 11.61 -14.49 1.97
N ARG A 179 12.00 -15.72 1.62
CA ARG A 179 11.25 -16.95 1.98
C ARG A 179 11.14 -17.14 3.49
N ARG A 180 12.21 -16.87 4.23
CA ARG A 180 12.19 -16.92 5.70
C ARG A 180 11.26 -15.86 6.29
N LEU A 181 11.28 -14.66 5.71
CA LEU A 181 10.44 -13.54 6.12
C LEU A 181 8.95 -13.85 5.90
N THR A 182 8.56 -14.37 4.72
CA THR A 182 7.17 -14.70 4.41
C THR A 182 6.64 -15.83 5.30
N ALA A 183 7.46 -16.84 5.57
CA ALA A 183 7.14 -17.90 6.53
C ALA A 183 6.98 -17.38 7.96
N ALA A 184 7.83 -16.44 8.39
CA ALA A 184 7.75 -15.83 9.71
C ALA A 184 6.48 -14.99 9.89
N ALA A 185 6.12 -14.18 8.89
CA ALA A 185 4.88 -13.40 8.91
C ALA A 185 3.64 -14.32 8.99
N THR A 186 3.63 -15.42 8.23
CA THR A 186 2.53 -16.41 8.24
C THR A 186 2.40 -17.12 9.59
N ARG A 187 3.50 -17.36 10.31
CA ARG A 187 3.44 -17.94 11.66
C ARG A 187 2.83 -16.98 12.68
N GLN A 188 3.07 -15.67 12.55
CA GLN A 188 2.47 -14.67 13.43
C GLN A 188 1.00 -14.39 13.07
N ASP A 189 0.66 -14.45 11.78
CA ASP A 189 -0.70 -14.24 11.29
C ASP A 189 -1.01 -15.22 10.15
N PRO A 190 -1.64 -16.37 10.45
CA PRO A 190 -1.97 -17.39 9.45
C PRO A 190 -2.92 -16.91 8.35
N THR A 191 -3.70 -15.84 8.58
CA THR A 191 -4.60 -15.29 7.57
C THR A 191 -3.85 -14.72 6.36
N LEU A 192 -2.56 -14.42 6.52
CA LEU A 192 -1.69 -13.89 5.47
C LEU A 192 -1.02 -14.96 4.60
N ALA A 193 -1.28 -16.26 4.83
CA ALA A 193 -0.62 -17.36 4.14
C ALA A 193 -0.71 -17.25 2.61
N ALA A 194 -1.89 -16.90 2.08
CA ALA A 194 -2.10 -16.75 0.64
C ALA A 194 -1.24 -15.61 0.05
N LEU A 195 -1.14 -14.47 0.75
CA LEU A 195 -0.29 -13.36 0.32
C LEU A 195 1.20 -13.73 0.40
N ALA A 196 1.62 -14.37 1.49
CA ALA A 196 2.99 -14.82 1.69
C ALA A 196 3.44 -15.81 0.60
N ALA A 197 2.56 -16.72 0.19
CA ALA A 197 2.81 -17.65 -0.92
C ALA A 197 2.98 -16.91 -2.26
N ARG A 198 2.10 -15.93 -2.56
CA ARG A 198 2.22 -15.12 -3.78
C ARG A 198 3.51 -14.29 -3.81
N ILE A 199 3.94 -13.74 -2.68
CA ILE A 199 5.20 -13.00 -2.58
C ILE A 199 6.39 -13.94 -2.80
N THR A 200 6.34 -15.15 -2.26
CA THR A 200 7.39 -16.16 -2.46
C THR A 200 7.52 -16.54 -3.94
N ALA A 201 6.40 -16.85 -4.60
CA ALA A 201 6.37 -17.14 -6.02
C ALA A 201 6.87 -15.94 -6.87
N LEU A 202 6.52 -14.71 -6.48
CA LEU A 202 7.02 -13.50 -7.12
C LEU A 202 8.54 -13.35 -6.99
N ALA A 203 9.09 -13.65 -5.81
CA ALA A 203 10.53 -13.64 -5.58
C ALA A 203 11.24 -14.67 -6.46
N ASP A 204 10.73 -15.90 -6.51
CA ASP A 204 11.32 -16.99 -7.30
C ASP A 204 11.30 -16.69 -8.81
N HIS A 205 10.26 -16.00 -9.31
CA HIS A 205 10.20 -15.56 -10.70
C HIS A 205 11.26 -14.52 -11.06
N HIS A 206 11.76 -13.77 -10.08
CA HIS A 206 12.73 -12.68 -10.27
C HIS A 206 14.15 -13.01 -9.81
N ARG A 207 14.41 -14.24 -9.40
CA ARG A 207 15.75 -14.73 -9.05
C ARG A 207 16.61 -14.90 -10.32
#